data_AF-A0A2V4T6A4-F1
#
_entry.id   AF-A0A2V4T6A4-F1
#
_cell.length_a   1.000
_cell.length_b   1.000
_cell.length_c   1.000
_cell.angle_alpha   90.00
_cell.angle_beta   90.00
_cell.angle_gamma   90.00
#
_symmetry.space_group_name_H-M   'P 1'
#
loop_
_entity.id
_entity.type
_entity.pdbx_description
1 polymer ?
#
loop_
_entity_poly.entity_id
_entity_poly.type
_entity_poly.pdbx_seq_one_letter_code
_entity_poly.pdbx_strand_id
1 'polypeptide(L)'
;MKSTCASISPLLRGQLVISVAAGVRVQELSNWLGGHARVVRAMPNTPALIGLGATGLFASPEVGGDDRENASTILGAVGIVSCNDLKSKLVGPAIDAIFGQH
;
A
#
# COMPACT_ATOMS: atom_id res chain seq x y z
N MET A 1 8.97 13.33 3.20
CA MET A 1 7.90 12.37 3.59
C MET A 1 7.34 12.70 4.97
N LYS A 2 8.11 12.58 6.07
CA LYS A 2 7.61 12.88 7.43
C LYS A 2 6.95 14.25 7.59
N SER A 3 7.54 15.31 7.03
CA SER A 3 6.97 16.67 7.05
C SER A 3 5.63 16.76 6.29
N THR A 4 5.52 16.06 5.16
CA THR A 4 4.28 15.94 4.39
C THR A 4 3.20 15.24 5.20
N CYS A 5 3.52 14.09 5.82
CA CYS A 5 2.61 13.36 6.71
C CYS A 5 2.12 14.24 7.87
N ALA A 6 3.04 14.97 8.52
CA ALA A 6 2.68 15.88 9.61
C ALA A 6 1.73 17.00 9.15
N SER A 7 1.90 17.51 7.94
CA SER A 7 1.06 18.58 7.39
C SER A 7 -0.37 18.12 7.05
N ILE A 8 -0.54 16.85 6.65
CA ILE A 8 -1.86 16.29 6.28
C ILE A 8 -2.55 15.57 7.44
N SER A 9 -1.80 15.15 8.47
CA SER A 9 -2.33 14.41 9.62
C SER A 9 -3.57 15.07 10.25
N PRO A 10 -3.61 16.40 10.49
CA PRO A 10 -4.80 17.06 11.06
C PRO A 10 -6.05 17.01 10.17
N LEU A 11 -5.90 16.69 8.88
CA LEU A 11 -6.99 16.62 7.91
C LEU A 11 -7.60 15.20 7.83
N LEU A 12 -6.93 14.20 8.41
CA LEU A 12 -7.38 12.82 8.41
C LEU A 12 -8.44 12.62 9.51
N ARG A 13 -9.61 12.14 9.09
CA ARG A 13 -10.77 11.79 9.92
C ARG A 13 -11.21 10.34 9.73
N GLY A 14 -10.33 9.51 9.17
CA GLY A 14 -10.59 8.10 8.90
C GLY A 14 -10.44 7.69 7.44
N GLN A 15 -9.93 8.53 6.55
CA GLN A 15 -9.68 8.17 5.15
C GLN A 15 -8.66 7.02 5.05
N LEU A 16 -8.79 6.19 4.02
CA LEU A 16 -7.76 5.22 3.67
C LEU A 16 -6.54 5.96 3.10
N VAL A 17 -5.36 5.74 3.68
CA VAL A 17 -4.11 6.29 3.15
C VAL A 17 -3.36 5.20 2.40
N ILE A 18 -3.16 5.39 1.10
CA ILE A 18 -2.37 4.49 0.25
C ILE A 18 -1.02 5.14 -0.03
N SER A 19 0.08 4.48 0.33
CA SER A 19 1.44 5.00 0.15
C SER A 19 2.24 4.12 -0.81
N VAL A 20 2.83 4.75 -1.83
CA VAL A 20 3.77 4.11 -2.78
C VAL A 20 5.25 4.31 -2.38
N ALA A 21 5.51 4.80 -1.17
CA ALA A 21 6.85 5.14 -0.72
C ALA A 21 7.72 3.88 -0.51
N ALA A 22 8.85 3.81 -1.23
CA ALA A 22 9.87 2.80 -1.00
C ALA A 22 10.55 2.99 0.36
N GLY A 23 10.92 1.88 1.01
CA GLY A 23 11.70 1.89 2.26
C GLY A 23 11.01 2.40 3.53
N VAL A 24 9.70 2.71 3.51
CA VAL A 24 8.97 3.15 4.71
C VAL A 24 7.96 2.09 5.16
N ARG A 25 8.03 1.69 6.43
CA ARG A 25 7.09 0.70 6.99
C ARG A 25 5.74 1.35 7.30
N VAL A 26 4.67 0.54 7.27
CA VAL A 26 3.31 1.02 7.61
C VAL A 26 3.25 1.61 9.01
N GLN A 27 3.95 1.02 9.99
CA GLN A 27 4.02 1.58 11.34
C GLN A 27 4.65 2.99 11.37
N GLU A 28 5.69 3.22 10.58
CA GLU A 28 6.35 4.53 10.53
C GLU A 28 5.45 5.58 9.87
N LEU A 29 4.75 5.20 8.80
CA LEU A 29 3.73 6.06 8.17
C LEU A 29 2.60 6.39 9.16
N SER A 30 2.05 5.38 9.84
CA SER A 30 1.01 5.56 10.85
C SER A 30 1.46 6.55 11.94
N ASN A 31 2.67 6.36 12.47
CA ASN A 31 3.25 7.24 13.48
C ASN A 31 3.40 8.68 12.98
N TRP A 32 3.87 8.89 11.75
CA TRP A 32 4.00 10.23 11.18
C TRP A 32 2.66 10.90 10.85
N LEU A 33 1.61 10.09 10.69
CA LEU A 33 0.23 10.54 10.49
C LEU A 33 -0.55 10.71 11.80
N GLY A 34 0.13 10.67 12.95
CA GLY A 34 -0.49 10.89 14.26
C GLY A 34 -1.20 9.65 14.81
N GLY A 35 -0.72 8.45 14.47
CA GLY A 35 -1.34 7.18 14.87
C GLY A 35 -2.51 6.76 13.98
N HIS A 36 -2.59 7.29 12.76
CA HIS A 36 -3.64 6.93 11.81
C HIS A 36 -3.55 5.44 11.45
N ALA A 37 -4.65 4.72 11.67
CA ALA A 37 -4.66 3.26 11.60
C ALA A 37 -5.02 2.69 10.21
N ARG A 38 -5.69 3.45 9.34
CA ARG A 38 -6.13 2.98 8.01
C ARG A 38 -5.08 3.28 6.95
N VAL A 39 -4.01 2.47 6.91
CA VAL A 39 -2.86 2.65 6.02
C VAL A 39 -2.60 1.40 5.19
N VAL A 40 -2.49 1.58 3.88
CA VAL A 40 -2.05 0.57 2.91
C VAL A 40 -0.74 1.01 2.29
N ARG A 41 0.25 0.13 2.31
CA ARG A 41 1.49 0.29 1.55
C ARG A 41 1.35 -0.45 0.23
N ALA A 42 1.55 0.29 -0.84
CA ALA A 42 1.64 -0.18 -2.21
C ALA A 42 3.10 -0.16 -2.66
N MET A 43 3.55 -1.24 -3.29
CA MET A 43 4.92 -1.38 -3.74
C MET A 43 4.88 -1.70 -5.25
N PRO A 44 4.71 -0.68 -6.11
CA PRO A 44 4.71 -0.89 -7.56
C PRO A 44 6.14 -1.11 -8.07
N ASN A 45 6.27 -1.76 -9.22
CA ASN A 45 7.51 -1.83 -9.98
C ASN A 45 7.50 -0.91 -11.22
N THR A 46 8.67 -0.65 -11.80
CA THR A 46 8.83 0.29 -12.94
C THR A 46 7.90 0.01 -14.14
N PRO A 47 7.61 -1.26 -14.53
CA PRO A 47 6.65 -1.56 -15.58
C PRO A 47 5.20 -1.11 -15.30
N ALA A 48 4.83 -0.76 -14.06
CA ALA A 48 3.50 -0.23 -13.73
C ALA A 48 3.18 1.08 -14.45
N LEU A 49 4.20 1.85 -14.82
CA LEU A 49 4.04 3.11 -15.56
C LEU A 49 3.45 2.94 -16.95
N ILE A 50 3.53 1.73 -17.52
CA ILE A 50 2.96 1.37 -18.84
C ILE A 50 1.84 0.33 -18.73
N GLY A 51 1.27 0.14 -17.54
CA GLY A 51 0.16 -0.81 -17.32
C GLY A 51 0.56 -2.29 -17.28
N LEU A 52 1.86 -2.59 -17.32
CA LEU A 52 2.41 -3.96 -17.30
C LEU A 52 3.07 -4.31 -15.97
N GLY A 53 2.81 -3.51 -14.93
CA GLY A 53 3.44 -3.66 -13.63
C GLY A 53 2.77 -4.69 -12.74
N ALA A 54 3.49 -5.03 -11.67
CA ALA A 54 2.95 -5.71 -10.51
C ALA A 54 3.07 -4.77 -9.30
N THR A 55 2.03 -4.74 -8.47
CA THR A 55 2.01 -3.98 -7.22
C THR A 55 1.72 -4.92 -6.05
N GLY A 56 2.66 -5.01 -5.12
CA GLY A 56 2.44 -5.65 -3.83
C GLY A 56 1.66 -4.73 -2.89
N LEU A 57 0.61 -5.24 -2.26
CA LEU A 57 -0.16 -4.54 -1.23
C LEU A 57 0.01 -5.14 0.16
N PHE A 58 0.37 -4.30 1.13
CA PHE A 58 0.34 -4.61 2.54
C PHE A 58 -0.56 -3.63 3.28
N ALA A 59 -1.58 -4.14 3.97
CA ALA A 59 -2.53 -3.33 4.74
C ALA A 59 -2.26 -3.47 6.24
N SER A 60 -2.46 -2.40 7.01
CA SER A 60 -2.47 -2.52 8.47
C SER A 60 -3.66 -3.38 8.95
N PRO A 61 -3.59 -3.99 10.14
CA PRO A 61 -4.65 -4.83 10.68
C PRO A 61 -6.02 -4.15 10.76
N GLU A 62 -6.05 -2.84 10.95
CA GLU A 62 -7.26 -2.03 11.10
C GLU A 62 -7.94 -1.69 9.75
N VAL A 63 -7.32 -2.04 8.62
CA VAL A 63 -7.91 -1.87 7.29
C VAL A 63 -8.84 -3.05 7.01
N GLY A 64 -10.14 -2.76 6.91
CA GLY A 64 -11.19 -3.73 6.62
C GLY A 64 -11.18 -4.24 5.16
N GLY A 65 -12.04 -5.22 4.87
CA GLY A 65 -12.13 -5.86 3.54
C GLY A 65 -12.39 -4.88 2.40
N ASP A 66 -13.41 -4.03 2.55
CA ASP A 66 -13.82 -3.06 1.53
C ASP A 66 -12.69 -2.08 1.17
N ASP A 67 -11.91 -1.63 2.16
CA ASP A 67 -10.76 -0.76 1.92
C ASP A 67 -9.65 -1.46 1.14
N ARG A 68 -9.42 -2.75 1.41
CA ARG A 68 -8.41 -3.55 0.70
C ARG A 68 -8.85 -3.75 -0.75
N GLU A 69 -10.13 -4.00 -0.97
CA GLU A 69 -10.70 -4.11 -2.31
C GLU A 69 -10.58 -2.79 -3.06
N ASN A 70 -10.97 -1.67 -2.44
CA ASN A 70 -10.81 -0.33 -3.01
C ASN A 70 -9.34 -0.02 -3.39
N ALA A 71 -8.40 -0.32 -2.48
CA ALA A 71 -6.97 -0.13 -2.77
C ALA A 71 -6.50 -1.02 -3.94
N SER A 72 -7.01 -2.25 -4.02
CA SER A 72 -6.69 -3.18 -5.11
C SER A 72 -7.27 -2.71 -6.43
N THR A 73 -8.50 -2.20 -6.46
CA THR A 73 -9.13 -1.64 -7.65
C THR A 73 -8.37 -0.42 -8.17
N ILE A 74 -7.99 0.51 -7.28
CA ILE A 74 -7.23 1.71 -7.65
C ILE A 74 -5.89 1.33 -8.30
N LEU A 75 -5.16 0.40 -7.69
CA LEU A 75 -3.84 0.00 -8.18
C LEU A 75 -3.92 -0.99 -9.35
N GLY A 76 -5.05 -1.68 -9.50
CA GLY A 76 -5.36 -2.55 -10.63
C GLY A 76 -5.46 -1.79 -11.95
N ALA A 77 -5.75 -0.49 -11.90
CA ALA A 77 -5.77 0.37 -13.08
C ALA A 77 -4.40 0.51 -13.76
N VAL A 78 -3.30 0.23 -13.04
CA VAL A 78 -1.91 0.40 -13.54
C VAL A 78 -1.13 -0.93 -13.62
N GLY A 79 -1.82 -2.06 -13.43
CA GLY A 79 -1.21 -3.39 -13.57
C GLY A 79 -1.82 -4.43 -12.64
N ILE A 80 -1.10 -5.53 -12.44
CA ILE A 80 -1.56 -6.63 -11.60
C ILE A 80 -1.32 -6.29 -10.13
N VAL A 81 -2.30 -6.51 -9.28
CA VAL A 81 -2.20 -6.29 -7.83
C VAL A 81 -2.24 -7.62 -7.11
N SER A 82 -1.37 -7.76 -6.10
CA SER A 82 -1.49 -8.84 -5.14
C SER A 82 -1.32 -8.32 -3.73
N CYS A 83 -2.30 -8.61 -2.89
CA CYS A 83 -2.23 -8.33 -1.47
C CYS A 83 -1.83 -9.59 -0.73
N ASN A 84 -0.84 -9.54 0.16
CA ASN A 84 -0.46 -10.73 0.93
C ASN A 84 -1.60 -11.27 1.81
N ASP A 85 -2.62 -10.45 2.10
CA ASP A 85 -3.79 -10.86 2.86
C ASP A 85 -4.97 -11.31 1.98
N LEU A 86 -5.07 -10.86 0.72
CA LEU A 86 -6.02 -11.41 -0.26
C LEU A 86 -5.27 -12.40 -1.15
N LYS A 87 -5.38 -13.69 -0.83
CA LYS A 87 -4.75 -14.80 -1.56
C LYS A 87 -4.98 -14.72 -3.08
N SER A 88 -4.04 -14.11 -3.79
CA SER A 88 -3.87 -14.27 -5.24
C SER A 88 -2.63 -15.13 -5.48
N LYS A 89 -2.83 -16.38 -5.89
CA LYS A 89 -1.76 -17.39 -6.07
C LYS A 89 -0.95 -17.22 -7.36
N LEU A 90 -1.15 -16.17 -8.14
CA LEU A 90 -0.73 -16.14 -9.55
C LEU A 90 0.60 -15.42 -9.84
N VAL A 91 1.25 -14.74 -8.89
CA VAL A 91 2.46 -13.93 -9.19
C VAL A 91 3.57 -13.99 -8.12
N GLY A 92 3.62 -15.08 -7.34
CA GLY A 92 4.47 -15.23 -6.13
C GLY A 92 5.89 -14.67 -6.22
N PRO A 93 6.74 -15.08 -7.19
CA PRO A 93 8.16 -14.69 -7.21
C PRO A 93 8.41 -13.18 -7.41
N ALA A 94 7.58 -12.51 -8.23
CA ALA A 94 7.72 -11.08 -8.49
C ALA A 94 7.22 -10.24 -7.31
N ILE A 95 6.19 -10.75 -6.62
CA ILE A 95 5.60 -10.12 -5.44
C ILE A 95 6.51 -10.26 -4.22
N ASP A 96 7.16 -11.40 -4.04
CA ASP A 96 8.11 -11.63 -2.94
C ASP A 96 9.33 -10.69 -3.05
N ALA A 97 9.81 -10.45 -4.27
CA ALA A 97 10.87 -9.48 -4.55
C ALA A 97 10.43 -8.03 -4.27
N ILE A 98 9.15 -7.73 -4.51
CA ILE A 98 8.54 -6.43 -4.21
C ILE A 98 8.40 -6.23 -2.69
N PHE A 99 7.90 -7.22 -1.95
CA PHE A 99 7.68 -7.09 -0.51
C PHE A 99 8.97 -7.05 0.32
N GLY A 100 10.10 -7.49 -0.25
CA GLY A 100 11.39 -7.48 0.43
C GLY A 100 11.34 -8.36 1.67
N GLN A 101 11.52 -9.67 1.50
CA GLN A 101 11.76 -10.59 2.61
C GLN A 101 13.13 -10.29 3.24
N HIS A 102 13.17 -9.31 4.17
CA HIS A 102 14.12 -9.19 5.29
C HIS A 102 13.49 -8.36 6.42
#